data_AF-A0A1C5PT36-F1
#
_entry.id   AF-A0A1C5PT36-F1
#
_cell.length_a   1.000
_cell.length_b   1.000
_cell.length_c   1.000
_cell.angle_alpha   90.00
_cell.angle_beta   90.00
_cell.angle_gamma   90.00
#
_symmetry.space_group_name_H-M   'P 1'
#
loop_
_entity.id
_entity.type
_entity.pdbx_description
1 polymer ?
#
loop_
_entity_poly.entity_id
_entity_poly.type
_entity_poly.pdbx_seq_one_letter_code
_entity_poly.pdbx_strand_id
1 'polypeptide(L)'
;MKSNELVGSAGLWFGNDFEESRIHIHYVAVSLSAQHKKIAQAILTKLCMMYDKIPGKYPLYLATQSQSYGAIKLYSRLGFTLYLGAYKGCAEQKSKNAWQNVTEILRCKA
;
A
#
# COMPACT_ATOMS: atom_id res chain seq x y z
N MET A 1 5.62 14.33 21.20
CA MET A 1 5.14 12.95 21.36
C MET A 1 5.53 12.52 22.75
N LYS A 2 4.58 11.99 23.51
CA LYS A 2 4.91 11.39 24.81
C LYS A 2 5.63 10.06 24.55
N SER A 3 6.52 9.65 25.45
CA SER A 3 7.10 8.30 25.40
C SER A 3 5.96 7.26 25.44
N ASN A 4 6.02 6.21 24.61
CA ASN A 4 4.99 5.17 24.41
C ASN A 4 3.65 5.58 23.75
N GLU A 5 3.58 6.72 23.06
CA GLU A 5 2.40 7.07 22.26
C GLU A 5 2.28 6.18 21.00
N LEU A 6 1.15 5.49 20.83
CA LEU A 6 0.84 4.75 19.59
C LEU A 6 0.47 5.75 18.49
N VAL A 7 1.31 5.84 17.46
CA VAL A 7 1.18 6.85 16.40
C VAL A 7 0.95 6.27 15.01
N GLY A 8 0.88 4.95 14.88
CA GLY A 8 0.56 4.31 13.62
C GLY A 8 0.33 2.82 13.78
N SER A 9 -0.33 2.23 12.78
CA SER A 9 -0.64 0.80 12.72
C SER A 9 -0.54 0.32 11.28
N ALA A 10 -0.13 -0.94 11.13
CA ALA A 10 -0.22 -1.75 9.92
C ALA A 10 0.09 -3.20 10.28
N GLY A 11 -0.32 -4.16 9.45
CA GLY A 11 0.01 -5.57 9.66
C GLY A 11 0.15 -6.36 8.35
N LEU A 12 0.75 -7.54 8.45
CA LEU A 12 0.64 -8.55 7.39
C LEU A 12 -0.63 -9.38 7.66
N TRP A 13 -1.47 -9.52 6.65
CA TRP A 13 -2.77 -10.19 6.78
C TRP A 13 -3.07 -11.08 5.57
N PHE A 14 -3.83 -12.15 5.78
CA PHE A 14 -4.31 -13.00 4.68
C PHE A 14 -5.45 -12.30 3.93
N GLY A 15 -5.15 -11.84 2.72
CA GLY A 15 -6.12 -11.28 1.79
C GLY A 15 -6.72 -12.35 0.87
N ASN A 16 -7.94 -12.11 0.42
CA ASN A 16 -8.67 -12.99 -0.50
C ASN A 16 -9.03 -12.28 -1.82
N ASP A 17 -8.27 -11.24 -2.17
CA ASP A 17 -8.49 -10.42 -3.38
C ASP A 17 -8.25 -11.21 -4.67
N PHE A 18 -7.50 -12.30 -4.61
CA PHE A 18 -7.19 -13.18 -5.74
C PHE A 18 -7.79 -14.57 -5.54
N GLU A 19 -7.74 -15.42 -6.57
CA GLU A 19 -8.20 -16.81 -6.49
C GLU A 19 -7.57 -17.55 -5.31
N GLU A 20 -6.26 -17.40 -5.15
CA GLU A 20 -5.53 -17.90 -4.00
C GLU A 20 -5.40 -16.84 -2.90
N SER A 21 -5.49 -17.28 -1.64
CA SER A 21 -5.23 -16.41 -0.51
C SER A 21 -3.76 -15.98 -0.49
N ARG A 22 -3.52 -14.68 -0.35
CA ARG A 22 -2.19 -14.07 -0.40
C ARG A 22 -2.03 -13.11 0.76
N ILE A 23 -0.84 -13.09 1.34
CA ILE A 23 -0.54 -12.14 2.41
C ILE A 23 -0.36 -10.75 1.78
N HIS A 24 -1.05 -9.75 2.34
CA HIS A 24 -0.91 -8.34 1.98
C HIS A 24 -0.56 -7.48 3.19
N ILE A 25 -0.15 -6.24 2.93
CA ILE A 25 -0.10 -5.21 3.97
C ILE A 25 -1.53 -4.69 4.21
N HIS A 26 -2.02 -4.85 5.43
CA HIS A 26 -3.34 -4.41 5.87
C HIS A 26 -3.27 -3.20 6.80
N TYR A 27 -4.21 -2.28 6.54
CA TYR A 27 -4.29 -0.85 6.82
C TYR A 27 -3.07 -0.17 7.47
N VAL A 28 -2.29 0.52 6.62
CA VAL A 28 -1.27 1.48 7.04
C VAL A 28 -1.93 2.81 7.41
N ALA A 29 -1.86 3.17 8.68
CA ALA A 29 -2.33 4.45 9.19
C ALA A 29 -1.28 5.08 10.10
N VAL A 30 -1.17 6.41 10.04
CA VAL A 30 -0.32 7.22 10.93
C VAL A 30 -1.16 8.38 11.45
N SER A 31 -1.11 8.62 12.76
CA SER A 31 -1.83 9.72 13.41
C SER A 31 -1.42 11.06 12.81
N LEU A 32 -2.38 11.98 12.68
CA LEU A 32 -2.16 13.31 12.06
C LEU A 32 -0.98 14.06 12.73
N SER A 33 -0.90 14.02 14.06
CA SER A 33 0.18 14.65 14.86
C SER A 33 1.59 14.07 14.61
N ALA A 34 1.66 12.90 13.95
CA ALA A 34 2.88 12.17 13.69
C ALA A 34 3.17 11.99 12.18
N GLN A 35 2.34 12.55 11.31
CA GLN A 35 2.59 12.58 9.86
C GLN A 35 3.86 13.37 9.52
N HIS A 36 4.36 13.18 8.30
CA HIS A 36 5.60 13.79 7.77
C HIS A 36 6.91 13.43 8.51
N LYS A 37 6.87 12.53 9.50
CA LYS A 37 8.04 12.04 10.25
C LYS A 37 8.58 10.69 9.74
N LYS A 38 8.27 10.32 8.49
CA LYS A 38 8.65 9.04 7.85
C LYS A 38 8.16 7.77 8.58
N ILE A 39 7.19 7.88 9.50
CA ILE A 39 6.67 6.74 10.28
C ILE A 39 6.06 5.67 9.36
N ALA A 40 5.24 6.06 8.39
CA ALA A 40 4.66 5.12 7.43
C ALA A 40 5.74 4.35 6.64
N GLN A 41 6.81 5.04 6.24
CA GLN A 41 7.94 4.42 5.55
C GLN A 41 8.65 3.39 6.44
N ALA A 42 8.88 3.73 7.71
CA ALA A 42 9.50 2.82 8.68
C ALA A 42 8.64 1.57 8.92
N ILE A 43 7.33 1.76 9.12
CA ILE A 43 6.36 0.67 9.28
C ILE A 43 6.38 -0.26 8.07
N LEU A 44 6.23 0.29 6.86
CA LEU A 44 6.23 -0.48 5.61
C LEU A 44 7.53 -1.26 5.41
N THR A 45 8.68 -0.60 5.64
CA THR A 45 10.00 -1.25 5.51
C THR A 45 10.10 -2.44 6.46
N LYS A 46 9.64 -2.28 7.71
CA LYS A 46 9.64 -3.36 8.69
C LYS A 46 8.74 -4.51 8.26
N LEU A 47 7.55 -4.23 7.73
CA LEU A 47 6.64 -5.27 7.22
C LEU A 47 7.24 -6.00 6.01
N CYS A 48 7.89 -5.29 5.08
CA CYS A 48 8.61 -5.92 3.97
C CYS A 48 9.69 -6.86 4.48
N MET A 49 10.51 -6.43 5.45
CA MET A 49 11.54 -7.28 6.07
C MET A 49 10.96 -8.49 6.82
N MET A 50 9.76 -8.36 7.40
CA MET A 50 9.08 -9.48 8.05
C MET A 50 8.53 -10.47 7.03
N TYR A 51 7.98 -9.97 5.94
CA TYR A 51 7.46 -10.77 4.85
C TYR A 51 8.55 -11.56 4.11
N ASP A 52 9.72 -10.95 3.93
CA ASP A 52 10.92 -11.55 3.32
C ASP A 52 11.35 -12.86 4.00
N LYS A 53 11.02 -13.00 5.29
CA LYS A 53 11.30 -14.21 6.08
C LYS A 53 10.32 -15.36 5.84
N ILE A 54 9.29 -15.16 5.01
CA ILE A 54 8.25 -16.16 4.74
C ILE A 54 8.50 -16.78 3.34
N PRO A 55 8.98 -18.03 3.23
CA PRO A 55 9.32 -18.64 1.95
C PRO A 55 8.12 -18.76 0.99
N GLY A 56 8.37 -18.51 -0.30
CA GLY A 56 7.41 -18.75 -1.39
C GLY A 56 6.19 -17.83 -1.42
N LYS A 57 6.19 -16.69 -0.70
CA LYS A 57 5.02 -15.83 -0.61
C LYS A 57 4.94 -14.71 -1.66
N TYR A 58 6.04 -14.34 -2.30
CA TYR A 58 6.06 -13.24 -3.28
C TYR A 58 5.04 -13.43 -4.42
N PRO A 59 4.49 -12.33 -4.96
CA PRO A 59 4.75 -10.93 -4.59
C PRO A 59 3.95 -10.47 -3.36
N LEU A 60 4.53 -9.56 -2.57
CA LEU A 60 3.79 -8.79 -1.55
C LEU A 60 2.97 -7.70 -2.25
N TYR A 61 1.72 -7.52 -1.81
CA TYR A 61 0.85 -6.47 -2.33
C TYR A 61 0.18 -5.67 -1.21
N LEU A 62 -0.45 -4.56 -1.60
CA LEU A 62 -1.33 -3.76 -0.77
C LEU A 62 -2.40 -3.12 -1.66
N ALA A 63 -3.55 -2.80 -1.07
CA ALA A 63 -4.59 -2.01 -1.72
C ALA A 63 -4.52 -0.55 -1.22
N THR A 64 -4.74 0.40 -2.12
CA THR A 64 -4.83 1.82 -1.78
C THR A 64 -5.92 2.50 -2.59
N GLN A 65 -6.49 3.56 -2.05
CA GLN A 65 -7.43 4.40 -2.79
C GLN A 65 -6.67 5.25 -3.84
N SER A 66 -7.30 5.47 -4.99
CA SER A 66 -6.76 6.30 -6.08
C SER A 66 -6.42 7.72 -5.63
N GLN A 67 -7.13 8.26 -4.65
CA GLN A 67 -6.93 9.62 -4.14
C GLN A 67 -5.76 9.73 -3.15
N SER A 68 -5.18 8.62 -2.70
CA SER A 68 -4.10 8.61 -1.70
C SER A 68 -2.72 8.87 -2.35
N TYR A 69 -2.56 9.99 -3.06
CA TYR A 69 -1.36 10.30 -3.86
C TYR A 69 -0.05 10.23 -3.06
N GLY A 70 -0.06 10.72 -1.81
CA GLY A 70 1.11 10.64 -0.93
C GLY A 70 1.50 9.19 -0.60
N ALA A 71 0.50 8.32 -0.41
CA ALA A 71 0.73 6.90 -0.18
C ALA A 71 1.20 6.20 -1.46
N ILE A 72 0.57 6.46 -2.61
CA ILE A 72 0.99 5.93 -3.92
C ILE A 72 2.46 6.28 -4.21
N LYS A 73 2.86 7.54 -3.98
CA LYS A 73 4.25 7.99 -4.12
C LYS A 73 5.20 7.26 -3.18
N LEU A 74 4.79 7.05 -1.92
CA LEU A 74 5.59 6.30 -0.95
C LEU A 74 5.75 4.83 -1.36
N TYR A 75 4.67 4.16 -1.75
CA TYR A 75 4.69 2.77 -2.17
C TYR A 75 5.57 2.56 -3.40
N SER A 76 5.45 3.44 -4.40
CA SER A 76 6.30 3.39 -5.59
C SER A 76 7.79 3.53 -5.25
N ARG A 77 8.16 4.43 -4.32
CA ARG A 77 9.55 4.56 -3.83
C ARG A 77 10.07 3.33 -3.09
N LEU A 78 9.18 2.50 -2.55
CA LEU A 78 9.50 1.24 -1.89
C LEU A 78 9.51 0.04 -2.85
N GLY A 79 9.34 0.28 -4.15
CA GLY A 79 9.39 -0.77 -5.18
C GLY A 79 8.06 -1.44 -5.48
N PHE A 80 6.95 -1.00 -4.88
CA PHE A 80 5.63 -1.50 -5.28
C PHE A 80 5.30 -0.99 -6.68
N THR A 81 4.91 -1.91 -7.54
CA THR A 81 4.40 -1.61 -8.88
C THR A 81 2.89 -1.71 -8.90
N LEU A 82 2.27 -0.93 -9.78
CA LEU A 82 0.83 -0.98 -9.96
C LEU A 82 0.38 -2.34 -10.51
N TYR A 83 -0.70 -2.87 -9.94
CA TYR A 83 -1.41 -4.02 -10.49
C TYR A 83 -2.60 -3.54 -11.32
N LEU A 84 -2.58 -3.84 -12.62
CA LEU A 84 -3.64 -3.44 -13.56
C LEU A 84 -4.62 -4.56 -13.89
N GLY A 85 -4.39 -5.77 -13.39
CA GLY A 85 -5.23 -6.93 -13.66
C GLY A 85 -6.58 -6.89 -12.95
N ALA A 86 -7.39 -7.90 -13.23
CA ALA A 86 -8.62 -8.16 -12.50
C ALA A 86 -8.33 -8.77 -11.13
N TYR A 87 -9.19 -8.48 -10.16
CA TYR A 87 -9.19 -9.11 -8.85
C TYR A 87 -10.65 -9.25 -8.39
N LYS A 88 -10.93 -9.95 -7.29
CA LYS A 88 -12.30 -10.19 -6.84
C LYS A 88 -13.04 -8.87 -6.64
N GLY A 89 -14.16 -8.71 -7.35
CA GLY A 89 -14.97 -7.49 -7.32
C GLY A 89 -14.46 -6.33 -8.17
N CYS A 90 -13.40 -6.52 -8.97
CA CYS A 90 -12.86 -5.48 -9.86
C CYS A 90 -12.37 -6.04 -11.20
N ALA A 91 -12.98 -5.57 -12.29
CA ALA A 91 -12.53 -5.90 -13.63
C ALA A 91 -11.22 -5.17 -13.98
N GLU A 92 -10.39 -5.78 -14.82
CA GLU A 92 -9.13 -5.21 -15.34
C GLU A 92 -9.32 -3.79 -15.92
N GLN A 93 -10.39 -3.58 -16.69
CA GLN A 93 -10.68 -2.26 -17.27
C GLN A 93 -10.89 -1.19 -16.20
N LYS A 94 -11.51 -1.54 -15.07
CA LYS A 94 -11.73 -0.62 -13.95
C LYS A 94 -10.40 -0.25 -13.29
N SER A 95 -9.49 -1.20 -13.11
CA SER A 95 -8.12 -0.97 -12.61
C SER A 95 -7.34 -0.03 -13.54
N LYS A 96 -7.42 -0.24 -14.86
CA LYS A 96 -6.79 0.62 -15.87
C LYS A 96 -7.35 2.05 -15.86
N ASN A 97 -8.67 2.20 -15.83
CA ASN A 97 -9.32 3.52 -15.78
C ASN A 97 -8.96 4.27 -14.50
N ALA A 98 -8.93 3.57 -13.35
CA ALA A 98 -8.53 4.17 -12.08
C ALA A 98 -7.10 4.72 -12.15
N TRP A 99 -6.19 3.99 -12.78
CA TRP A 99 -4.82 4.45 -12.96
C TRP A 99 -4.69 5.64 -13.91
N GLN A 100 -5.38 5.60 -15.06
CA GLN A 100 -5.41 6.71 -16.01
C GLN A 100 -5.82 8.01 -15.30
N ASN A 101 -6.93 7.97 -14.56
CA ASN A 101 -7.42 9.12 -13.78
C ASN A 101 -6.38 9.62 -12.76
N VAL A 102 -5.72 8.72 -12.03
CA VAL A 102 -4.66 9.10 -11.08
C VAL A 102 -3.50 9.78 -11.79
N THR A 103 -3.05 9.23 -12.92
CA THR A 103 -1.91 9.79 -13.67
C THR A 103 -2.22 11.13 -14.31
N GLU A 104 -3.43 11.34 -14.81
CA GLU A 104 -3.86 12.65 -15.33
C GLU A 104 -3.82 13.70 -14.22
N ILE A 105 -4.39 13.40 -13.06
CA ILE A 105 -4.38 14.33 -11.92
C ILE A 105 -2.94 14.61 -11.46
N LEU A 106 -2.09 13.58 -11.40
CA LEU A 106 -0.69 13.75 -11.00
C LEU A 106 0.10 14.57 -12.03
N ARG A 107 -0.18 14.45 -13.33
CA ARG A 107 0.45 15.26 -14.39
C ARG A 107 -0.01 16.71 -14.35
N CYS A 108 -1.29 16.97 -14.09
CA CYS A 108 -1.82 18.34 -14.01
C CYS A 108 -1.39 19.10 -12.74
N LYS A 109 -0.89 18.39 -11.72
CA LYS A 109 -0.42 18.97 -10.44
C LYS A 109 1.11 19.02 -10.30
N ALA A 110 1.84 18.52 -11.30
CA ALA A 110 3.31 18.54 -11.35
C ALA A 110 3.80 19.82 -12.03
#